data_AF-A0AAD1XU05-F1
#
_entry.id   AF-A0AAD1XU05-F1
#
_cell.length_a   1.000
_cell.length_b   1.000
_cell.length_c   1.000
_cell.angle_alpha   90.00
_cell.angle_beta   90.00
_cell.angle_gamma   90.00
#
_symmetry.space_group_name_H-M   'P 1'
#
loop_
_entity.id
_entity.type
_entity.pdbx_description
1 polymer ?
#
loop_
_entity_poly.entity_id
_entity_poly.type
_entity_poly.pdbx_seq_one_letter_code
_entity_poly.pdbx_strand_id
1 'polypeptide(L)'
;MPRKITATPRANTNLSLLSGKSSVMSGVVKEMYPEATICSYSIRPNAFPYVQLETRSAKTPRGDIYQGQVNKKTGLKHGRGTYEWNSGDGKGARYVGDWVNDKKEGYGIYYYANGDKYEGEWMKGNKHGLGVMTWAGGDIYKGEYKVGDRSGKGKITWNSGDSYEGYFYNSKLHGRGTFYWANGDKFEGIWQNYQKHGEGMYTWSNGKKEKQTWKHGKEV
;
A
#
# COMPACT_ATOMS: atom_id res chain seq x y z
N MET A 1 17.37 -11.32 29.94
CA MET A 1 17.95 -10.62 28.76
C MET A 1 16.82 -10.23 27.83
N PRO A 2 16.73 -8.98 27.36
CA PRO A 2 15.68 -8.59 26.44
C PRO A 2 15.89 -9.25 25.06
N ARG A 3 14.84 -9.86 24.51
CA ARG A 3 14.89 -10.53 23.19
C ARG A 3 15.25 -9.53 22.09
N LYS A 4 16.21 -9.90 21.23
CA LYS A 4 16.49 -9.17 19.99
C LYS A 4 15.26 -9.25 19.08
N ILE A 5 14.95 -8.14 18.43
CA ILE A 5 13.96 -8.11 17.37
C ILE A 5 14.59 -8.79 16.15
N THR A 6 14.10 -9.98 15.82
CA THR A 6 14.60 -10.79 14.69
C THR A 6 13.90 -10.47 13.38
N ALA A 7 13.07 -9.42 13.32
CA ALA A 7 12.44 -8.94 12.09
C ALA A 7 13.49 -8.31 11.17
N THR A 8 14.29 -9.15 10.52
CA THR A 8 15.17 -8.73 9.43
C THR A 8 14.31 -8.25 8.26
N PRO A 9 14.54 -7.04 7.72
CA PRO A 9 13.91 -6.65 6.47
C PRO A 9 14.37 -7.62 5.38
N ARG A 10 13.45 -8.34 4.72
CA ARG A 10 13.79 -8.97 3.45
C ARG A 10 13.98 -7.85 2.43
N ALA A 11 15.23 -7.69 1.97
CA ALA A 11 15.54 -6.92 0.78
C ALA A 11 14.87 -7.60 -0.43
N ASN A 12 14.16 -6.79 -1.22
CA ASN A 12 13.49 -7.23 -2.44
C ASN A 12 14.47 -7.95 -3.38
N THR A 13 14.26 -9.23 -3.63
CA THR A 13 14.95 -9.98 -4.70
C THR A 13 13.98 -10.83 -5.50
N ASN A 14 14.38 -11.06 -6.74
CA ASN A 14 13.59 -11.32 -7.93
C ASN A 14 12.90 -12.69 -8.01
N LEU A 15 11.79 -12.68 -8.77
CA LEU A 15 11.23 -13.70 -9.67
C LEU A 15 11.46 -15.20 -9.37
N SER A 16 10.36 -15.94 -9.27
CA SER A 16 10.14 -17.17 -10.06
C SER A 16 8.69 -17.65 -9.98
N LEU A 17 8.26 -18.30 -11.05
CA LEU A 17 6.88 -18.55 -11.50
C LEU A 17 6.20 -19.74 -10.80
N LEU A 18 4.86 -19.74 -10.75
CA LEU A 18 3.98 -20.79 -11.34
C LEU A 18 2.49 -20.48 -11.11
N SER A 19 1.67 -20.99 -12.02
CA SER A 19 0.37 -20.49 -12.48
C SER A 19 -0.88 -21.07 -11.80
N GLY A 20 -2.00 -20.32 -11.79
CA GLY A 20 -3.36 -20.87 -11.60
C GLY A 20 -4.47 -19.84 -11.81
N LYS A 21 -5.45 -20.15 -12.66
CA LYS A 21 -6.54 -19.29 -13.17
C LYS A 21 -7.76 -19.23 -12.22
N SER A 22 -8.59 -18.17 -12.34
CA SER A 22 -10.09 -18.17 -12.25
C SER A 22 -10.58 -16.78 -11.78
N SER A 23 -11.27 -15.97 -12.60
CA SER A 23 -12.70 -15.89 -12.95
C SER A 23 -13.58 -15.03 -12.01
N VAL A 24 -14.08 -13.97 -12.64
CA VAL A 24 -15.10 -12.92 -12.40
C VAL A 24 -16.26 -13.22 -11.43
N MET A 25 -16.80 -12.17 -10.79
CA MET A 25 -18.25 -11.93 -10.67
C MET A 25 -18.57 -10.47 -10.30
N SER A 26 -19.60 -9.92 -10.97
CA SER A 26 -20.16 -8.57 -10.85
C SER A 26 -21.19 -8.47 -9.71
N GLY A 27 -21.38 -7.28 -9.15
CA GLY A 27 -22.50 -7.00 -8.24
C GLY A 27 -22.78 -5.50 -8.13
N VAL A 28 -24.03 -5.14 -8.43
CA VAL A 28 -24.61 -3.80 -8.65
C VAL A 28 -24.90 -3.11 -7.31
N VAL A 29 -24.68 -1.78 -7.22
CA VAL A 29 -25.14 -0.95 -6.08
C VAL A 29 -26.17 0.05 -6.60
N LYS A 30 -27.38 0.00 -6.03
CA LYS A 30 -28.49 0.91 -6.32
C LYS A 30 -28.72 1.85 -5.14
N GLU A 31 -28.74 3.14 -5.46
CA GLU A 31 -29.49 4.27 -4.87
C GLU A 31 -29.55 4.49 -3.35
N MET A 32 -29.12 5.69 -2.90
CA MET A 32 -29.92 6.57 -2.05
C MET A 32 -29.23 7.94 -1.85
N TYR A 33 -29.86 9.06 -2.23
CA TYR A 33 -29.80 10.34 -1.49
C TYR A 33 -30.98 11.25 -1.91
N PRO A 34 -31.75 11.84 -0.98
CA PRO A 34 -32.91 12.68 -1.27
C PRO A 34 -32.57 14.18 -1.47
N GLU A 35 -33.37 14.79 -2.34
CA GLU A 35 -33.66 16.21 -2.63
C GLU A 35 -33.06 17.28 -1.69
N ALA A 36 -32.19 18.12 -2.24
CA ALA A 36 -31.84 19.42 -1.66
C ALA A 36 -32.17 20.54 -2.66
N THR A 37 -33.10 21.40 -2.24
CA THR A 37 -33.61 22.59 -2.92
C THR A 37 -32.49 23.48 -3.48
N ILE A 38 -32.58 23.79 -4.77
CA ILE A 38 -31.59 24.58 -5.52
C ILE A 38 -31.82 26.07 -5.28
N CYS A 39 -30.89 26.73 -4.57
CA CYS A 39 -30.70 28.17 -4.70
C CYS A 39 -29.99 28.44 -6.04
N SER A 40 -30.67 29.14 -6.96
CA SER A 40 -30.16 29.48 -8.28
C SER A 40 -29.07 30.55 -8.21
N TYR A 41 -27.82 30.13 -7.99
CA TYR A 41 -26.66 30.92 -8.38
C TYR A 41 -26.37 30.60 -9.85
N SER A 42 -26.40 31.60 -10.73
CA SER A 42 -26.03 31.44 -12.14
C SER A 42 -24.53 31.21 -12.26
N ILE A 43 -24.08 29.98 -11.96
CA ILE A 43 -22.74 29.52 -12.27
C ILE A 43 -22.73 29.25 -13.77
N ARG A 44 -21.98 30.07 -14.52
CA ARG A 44 -21.62 29.74 -15.90
C ARG A 44 -21.00 28.34 -15.88
N PRO A 45 -21.53 27.34 -16.60
CA PRO A 45 -20.97 26.00 -16.56
C PRO A 45 -19.56 26.03 -17.17
N ASN A 46 -18.57 26.05 -16.28
CA ASN A 46 -17.19 25.61 -16.38
C ASN A 46 -16.61 25.44 -17.80
N ALA A 47 -15.80 26.41 -18.21
CA ALA A 47 -14.87 26.32 -19.34
C ALA A 47 -13.58 25.54 -19.00
N PHE A 48 -13.67 24.48 -18.20
CA PHE A 48 -12.60 23.48 -18.09
C PHE A 48 -12.94 22.34 -19.03
N PRO A 49 -12.13 22.08 -20.08
CA PRO A 49 -12.45 20.99 -21.01
C PRO A 49 -12.44 19.68 -20.24
N TYR A 50 -13.61 19.08 -20.06
CA TYR A 50 -13.75 17.72 -19.56
C TYR A 50 -12.92 16.81 -20.47
N VAL A 51 -12.00 16.05 -19.89
CA VAL A 51 -11.15 15.12 -20.65
C VAL A 51 -12.05 14.12 -21.34
N GLN A 52 -12.06 14.15 -22.68
CA GLN A 52 -12.82 13.20 -23.48
C GLN A 52 -12.10 11.85 -23.44
N LEU A 53 -12.77 10.83 -22.92
CA LEU A 53 -12.23 9.48 -22.77
C LEU A 53 -12.83 8.52 -23.80
N GLU A 54 -12.05 7.54 -24.22
CA GLU A 54 -12.53 6.37 -24.97
C GLU A 54 -11.88 5.10 -24.45
N THR A 55 -12.54 3.96 -24.61
CA THR A 55 -11.99 2.67 -24.17
C THR A 55 -11.14 2.07 -25.28
N ARG A 56 -9.92 1.63 -24.94
CA ARG A 56 -9.02 0.92 -25.86
C ARG A 56 -8.49 -0.37 -25.25
N SER A 57 -8.22 -1.33 -26.13
CA SER A 57 -7.39 -2.49 -25.87
C SER A 57 -6.19 -2.42 -26.80
N ALA A 58 -4.99 -2.36 -26.23
CA ALA A 58 -3.75 -2.20 -26.98
C ALA A 58 -2.72 -3.21 -26.49
N LYS A 59 -2.01 -3.83 -27.44
CA LYS A 59 -0.87 -4.71 -27.17
C LYS A 59 0.39 -4.08 -27.78
N THR A 60 1.43 -3.91 -26.97
CA THR A 60 2.71 -3.39 -27.47
C THR A 60 3.43 -4.47 -28.30
N PRO A 61 4.39 -4.12 -29.18
CA PRO A 61 5.20 -5.11 -29.90
C PRO A 61 5.93 -6.10 -28.98
N ARG A 62 6.26 -5.67 -27.75
CA ARG A 62 6.88 -6.52 -26.71
C ARG A 62 5.87 -7.40 -25.98
N GLY A 63 4.58 -7.22 -26.24
CA GLY A 63 3.50 -8.05 -25.72
C GLY A 63 2.78 -7.51 -24.50
N ASP A 64 3.16 -6.35 -23.94
CA ASP A 64 2.44 -5.72 -22.83
C ASP A 64 1.04 -5.33 -23.26
N ILE A 65 0.06 -5.46 -22.37
CA ILE A 65 -1.35 -5.24 -22.70
C ILE A 65 -1.90 -4.12 -21.83
N TYR A 66 -2.56 -3.14 -22.45
CA TYR A 66 -3.41 -2.18 -21.76
C TYR A 66 -4.86 -2.35 -22.21
N GLN A 67 -5.77 -2.37 -21.24
CA GLN A 67 -7.21 -2.36 -21.47
C GLN A 67 -7.85 -1.33 -20.54
N GLY A 68 -8.40 -0.26 -21.09
CA GLY A 68 -9.00 0.79 -20.27
C GLY A 68 -9.23 2.09 -21.01
N GLN A 69 -9.56 3.10 -20.23
CA GLN A 69 -9.84 4.45 -20.73
C GLN A 69 -8.54 5.16 -21.14
N VAL A 70 -8.58 5.84 -22.27
CA VAL A 70 -7.52 6.73 -22.74
C VAL A 70 -8.10 8.10 -23.03
N ASN A 71 -7.27 9.13 -22.92
CA ASN A 71 -7.60 10.46 -23.42
C ASN A 71 -7.69 10.40 -24.95
N LYS A 72 -8.86 10.75 -25.51
CA LYS A 72 -9.14 10.69 -26.96
C LYS A 72 -8.18 11.52 -27.80
N LYS A 73 -7.68 12.64 -27.27
CA LYS A 73 -6.77 13.56 -27.99
C LYS A 73 -5.32 13.06 -27.96
N THR A 74 -4.85 12.59 -26.80
CA THR A 74 -3.42 12.26 -26.62
C THR A 74 -3.12 10.77 -26.76
N GLY A 75 -4.14 9.91 -26.64
CA GLY A 75 -3.99 8.45 -26.57
C GLY A 75 -3.37 7.93 -25.27
N LEU A 76 -3.01 8.81 -24.33
CA LEU A 76 -2.43 8.42 -23.05
C LEU A 76 -3.49 7.76 -22.16
N LYS A 77 -3.06 6.78 -21.36
CA LYS A 77 -3.91 6.11 -20.36
C LYS A 77 -4.47 7.16 -19.39
N HIS A 78 -5.78 7.19 -19.22
CA HIS A 78 -6.47 8.17 -18.39
C HIS A 78 -7.83 7.62 -17.95
N GLY A 79 -8.14 7.66 -16.66
CA GLY A 79 -9.30 7.00 -16.07
C GLY A 79 -9.00 5.56 -15.66
N ARG A 80 -10.02 4.71 -15.60
CA ARG A 80 -9.90 3.31 -15.15
C ARG A 80 -9.25 2.44 -16.23
N GLY A 81 -8.29 1.60 -15.83
CA GLY A 81 -7.70 0.62 -16.74
C GLY A 81 -6.84 -0.44 -16.08
N THR A 82 -6.61 -1.50 -16.83
CA THR A 82 -5.73 -2.61 -16.50
C THR A 82 -4.50 -2.57 -17.39
N TYR A 83 -3.32 -2.70 -16.80
CA TYR A 83 -2.06 -2.88 -17.51
C TYR A 83 -1.41 -4.18 -17.07
N GLU A 84 -1.06 -5.03 -18.02
CA GLU A 84 -0.34 -6.29 -17.82
C GLU A 84 1.05 -6.17 -18.46
N TRP A 85 2.07 -6.30 -17.63
CA TRP A 85 3.46 -6.33 -18.08
C TRP A 85 3.80 -7.75 -18.52
N ASN A 86 4.02 -7.95 -19.82
CA ASN A 86 4.40 -9.24 -20.39
C ASN A 86 5.88 -9.28 -20.82
N SER A 87 6.59 -8.16 -20.64
CA SER A 87 8.00 -7.98 -21.01
C SER A 87 8.78 -7.16 -19.97
N GLY A 88 10.12 -7.18 -20.10
CA GLY A 88 11.04 -6.46 -19.23
C GLY A 88 11.02 -6.90 -17.77
N ASP A 89 11.55 -6.08 -16.89
CA ASP A 89 11.67 -6.36 -15.44
C ASP A 89 10.31 -6.52 -14.74
N GLY A 90 9.26 -5.93 -15.32
CA GLY A 90 7.90 -6.03 -14.81
C GLY A 90 7.15 -7.29 -15.24
N LYS A 91 7.75 -8.18 -16.06
CA LYS A 91 7.03 -9.33 -16.64
C LYS A 91 6.31 -10.16 -15.58
N GLY A 92 5.00 -10.34 -15.76
CA GLY A 92 4.11 -11.04 -14.82
C GLY A 92 3.40 -10.11 -13.83
N ALA A 93 3.77 -8.83 -13.75
CA ALA A 93 3.05 -7.86 -12.94
C ALA A 93 1.77 -7.38 -13.64
N ARG A 94 0.81 -6.93 -12.85
CA ARG A 94 -0.45 -6.35 -13.33
C ARG A 94 -0.89 -5.19 -12.45
N TYR A 95 -1.40 -4.13 -13.05
CA TYR A 95 -2.03 -3.03 -12.35
C TYR A 95 -3.47 -2.88 -12.80
N VAL A 96 -4.38 -2.72 -11.84
CA VAL A 96 -5.79 -2.41 -12.08
C VAL A 96 -6.13 -1.18 -11.26
N GLY A 97 -6.47 -0.08 -11.91
CA GLY A 97 -6.77 1.15 -11.16
C GLY A 97 -6.90 2.38 -12.03
N ASP A 98 -6.79 3.51 -11.36
CA ASP A 98 -6.90 4.84 -11.94
C ASP A 98 -5.57 5.29 -12.58
N TRP A 99 -5.69 5.90 -13.76
CA TRP A 99 -4.60 6.43 -14.55
C TRP A 99 -4.82 7.92 -14.82
N VAL A 100 -3.74 8.68 -14.80
CA VAL A 100 -3.70 10.07 -15.26
C VAL A 100 -2.46 10.23 -16.11
N ASN A 101 -2.68 10.39 -17.43
CA ASN A 101 -1.62 10.64 -18.42
C ASN A 101 -0.46 9.62 -18.28
N ASP A 102 -0.78 8.34 -18.43
CA ASP A 102 0.14 7.20 -18.31
C ASP A 102 0.75 6.94 -16.92
N LYS A 103 0.37 7.71 -15.89
CA LYS A 103 0.79 7.48 -14.51
C LYS A 103 -0.34 6.84 -13.71
N LYS A 104 0.01 5.90 -12.84
CA LYS A 104 -0.88 5.39 -11.79
C LYS A 104 -1.19 6.54 -10.83
N GLU A 105 -2.45 6.92 -10.70
CA GLU A 105 -2.87 8.07 -9.89
C GLU A 105 -4.33 7.94 -9.51
N GLY A 106 -4.65 8.06 -8.22
CA GLY A 106 -5.94 7.66 -7.67
C GLY A 106 -5.85 6.30 -6.99
N TYR A 107 -6.91 5.49 -7.01
CA TYR A 107 -6.91 4.20 -6.34
C TYR A 107 -6.52 3.06 -7.29
N GLY A 108 -5.76 2.08 -6.81
CA GLY A 108 -5.46 0.91 -7.62
C GLY A 108 -4.77 -0.23 -6.90
N ILE A 109 -4.83 -1.40 -7.54
CA ILE A 109 -4.24 -2.64 -7.08
C ILE A 109 -3.09 -3.00 -8.02
N TYR A 110 -1.90 -3.16 -7.45
CA TYR A 110 -0.72 -3.65 -8.15
C TYR A 110 -0.39 -5.05 -7.66
N TYR A 111 -0.49 -6.01 -8.57
CA TYR A 111 -0.03 -7.37 -8.41
C TYR A 111 1.40 -7.45 -8.92
N TYR A 112 2.33 -7.77 -8.04
CA TYR A 112 3.73 -7.94 -8.38
C TYR A 112 3.96 -9.34 -8.96
N ALA A 113 4.97 -9.47 -9.82
CA ALA A 113 5.34 -10.75 -10.43
C ALA A 113 5.79 -11.80 -9.41
N ASN A 114 6.26 -11.38 -8.23
CA ASN A 114 6.67 -12.25 -7.12
C ASN A 114 5.51 -12.70 -6.22
N GLY A 115 4.26 -12.34 -6.56
CA GLY A 115 3.07 -12.67 -5.77
C GLY A 115 2.70 -11.65 -4.69
N ASP A 116 3.55 -10.63 -4.46
CA ASP A 116 3.18 -9.53 -3.59
C ASP A 116 2.00 -8.75 -4.19
N LYS A 117 1.23 -8.08 -3.33
CA LYS A 117 0.09 -7.26 -3.73
C LYS A 117 0.13 -5.94 -2.95
N TYR A 118 0.02 -4.83 -3.66
CA TYR A 118 -0.32 -3.54 -3.08
C TYR A 118 -1.72 -3.13 -3.51
N GLU A 119 -2.52 -2.64 -2.57
CA GLU A 119 -3.86 -2.12 -2.79
C GLU A 119 -4.00 -0.80 -2.04
N GLY A 120 -4.23 0.30 -2.74
CA GLY A 120 -4.29 1.61 -2.09
C GLY A 120 -4.18 2.77 -3.06
N GLU A 121 -3.86 3.93 -2.50
CA GLU A 121 -3.74 5.17 -3.25
C GLU A 121 -2.39 5.28 -3.99
N TRP A 122 -2.43 5.92 -5.15
CA TRP A 122 -1.30 6.17 -6.02
C TRP A 122 -1.24 7.66 -6.34
N MET A 123 -0.04 8.20 -6.41
CA MET A 123 0.20 9.57 -6.86
C MET A 123 1.44 9.60 -7.75
N LYS A 124 1.28 10.08 -8.99
CA LYS A 124 2.36 10.22 -9.97
C LYS A 124 3.20 8.94 -10.13
N GLY A 125 2.55 7.77 -10.11
CA GLY A 125 3.21 6.47 -10.27
C GLY A 125 3.74 5.82 -9.00
N ASN A 126 3.69 6.49 -7.84
CA ASN A 126 4.17 5.98 -6.56
C ASN A 126 3.02 5.62 -5.62
N LYS A 127 3.24 4.64 -4.73
CA LYS A 127 2.35 4.36 -3.60
C LYS A 127 2.23 5.60 -2.72
N HIS A 128 1.01 5.99 -2.37
CA HIS A 128 0.73 7.18 -1.58
C HIS A 128 -0.49 6.95 -0.67
N GLY A 129 -0.80 7.91 0.19
CA GLY A 129 -2.00 7.87 1.04
C GLY A 129 -2.10 6.58 1.86
N LEU A 130 -3.31 6.05 1.98
CA LEU A 130 -3.54 4.77 2.64
C LEU A 130 -3.33 3.60 1.67
N GLY A 131 -2.72 2.52 2.18
CA GLY A 131 -2.59 1.30 1.41
C GLY A 131 -2.34 0.07 2.26
N VAL A 132 -2.55 -1.07 1.61
CA VAL A 132 -2.30 -2.41 2.14
C VAL A 132 -1.28 -3.09 1.25
N MET A 133 -0.14 -3.48 1.82
CA MET A 133 0.83 -4.34 1.19
C MET A 133 0.71 -5.73 1.79
N THR A 134 0.44 -6.73 0.95
CA THR A 134 0.46 -8.15 1.30
C THR A 134 1.66 -8.76 0.59
N TRP A 135 2.59 -9.32 1.34
CA TRP A 135 3.72 -10.02 0.76
C TRP A 135 3.37 -11.49 0.55
N ALA A 136 3.91 -12.10 -0.50
CA ALA A 136 3.71 -13.53 -0.80
C ALA A 136 4.16 -14.44 0.36
N GLY A 137 5.10 -13.96 1.19
CA GLY A 137 5.57 -14.64 2.40
C GLY A 137 4.61 -14.60 3.59
N GLY A 138 3.44 -13.95 3.47
CA GLY A 138 2.40 -13.87 4.50
C GLY A 138 2.44 -12.61 5.37
N ASP A 139 3.50 -11.80 5.26
CA ASP A 139 3.54 -10.51 5.94
C ASP A 139 2.46 -9.57 5.38
N ILE A 140 1.90 -8.71 6.23
CA ILE A 140 0.88 -7.72 5.84
C ILE A 140 1.21 -6.39 6.49
N TYR A 141 1.22 -5.31 5.72
CA TYR A 141 1.26 -3.93 6.21
C TYR A 141 0.00 -3.21 5.80
N LYS A 142 -0.59 -2.48 6.74
CA LYS A 142 -1.71 -1.56 6.52
C LYS A 142 -1.34 -0.21 7.10
N GLY A 143 -1.34 0.85 6.30
CA GLY A 143 -1.01 2.17 6.81
C GLY A 143 -0.68 3.17 5.73
N GLU A 144 -0.04 4.25 6.17
CA GLU A 144 0.28 5.41 5.34
C GLU A 144 1.53 5.19 4.48
N TYR A 145 1.49 5.75 3.27
CA TYR A 145 2.56 5.75 2.28
C TYR A 145 2.88 7.17 1.79
N LYS A 146 4.17 7.48 1.65
CA LYS A 146 4.66 8.72 1.06
C LYS A 146 5.76 8.41 0.05
N VAL A 147 5.52 8.72 -1.22
CA VAL A 147 6.48 8.54 -2.33
C VAL A 147 7.05 7.11 -2.35
N GLY A 148 6.18 6.10 -2.26
CA GLY A 148 6.58 4.69 -2.32
C GLY A 148 6.93 4.06 -0.98
N ASP A 149 7.32 4.85 0.03
CA ASP A 149 7.73 4.37 1.35
C ASP A 149 6.60 4.34 2.37
N ARG A 150 6.66 3.40 3.32
CA ARG A 150 5.78 3.43 4.50
C ARG A 150 6.20 4.61 5.37
N SER A 151 5.29 5.55 5.61
CA SER A 151 5.59 6.80 6.30
C SER A 151 4.30 7.37 6.90
N GLY A 152 4.28 7.60 8.20
CA GLY A 152 3.06 7.91 8.96
C GLY A 152 2.64 6.75 9.86
N LYS A 153 1.37 6.65 10.24
CA LYS A 153 0.86 5.56 11.07
C LYS A 153 0.67 4.29 10.24
N GLY A 154 0.91 3.15 10.85
CA GLY A 154 0.62 1.87 10.24
C GLY A 154 0.72 0.70 11.21
N LYS A 155 0.33 -0.46 10.69
CA LYS A 155 0.46 -1.76 11.34
C LYS A 155 1.11 -2.73 10.39
N ILE A 156 2.19 -3.36 10.81
CA ILE A 156 2.77 -4.52 10.15
C ILE A 156 2.52 -5.76 10.99
N THR A 157 2.06 -6.84 10.36
CA THR A 157 1.93 -8.17 10.94
C THR A 157 2.83 -9.07 10.14
N TRP A 158 3.77 -9.72 10.82
CA TRP A 158 4.67 -10.67 10.21
C TRP A 158 4.05 -12.06 10.23
N ASN A 159 4.41 -12.89 9.26
CA ASN A 159 3.97 -14.28 9.20
C ASN A 159 4.45 -15.10 10.42
N SER A 160 5.44 -14.61 11.17
CA SER A 160 5.87 -15.20 12.46
C SER A 160 4.81 -15.07 13.57
N GLY A 161 3.79 -14.23 13.37
CA GLY A 161 2.80 -13.86 14.39
C GLY A 161 3.20 -12.59 15.18
N ASP A 162 4.43 -12.10 15.02
CA ASP A 162 4.80 -10.80 15.58
C ASP A 162 4.02 -9.68 14.87
N SER A 163 3.81 -8.56 15.54
CA SER A 163 3.27 -7.36 14.90
C SER A 163 3.79 -6.08 15.51
N TYR A 164 3.74 -5.00 14.75
CA TYR A 164 4.02 -3.66 15.22
C TYR A 164 2.94 -2.71 14.77
N GLU A 165 2.50 -1.85 15.67
CA GLU A 165 1.52 -0.80 15.41
C GLU A 165 2.06 0.54 15.96
N GLY A 166 2.25 1.52 15.08
CA GLY A 166 2.90 2.77 15.43
C GLY A 166 3.30 3.60 14.22
N TYR A 167 4.30 4.44 14.40
CA TYR A 167 4.79 5.32 13.34
C TYR A 167 5.90 4.65 12.49
N PHE A 168 5.91 5.02 11.22
CA PHE A 168 6.90 4.62 10.24
C PHE A 168 7.54 5.87 9.64
N TYR A 169 8.83 5.77 9.32
CA TYR A 169 9.55 6.79 8.55
C TYR A 169 10.52 6.11 7.59
N ASN A 170 10.41 6.41 6.30
CA ASN A 170 11.20 5.79 5.21
C ASN A 170 11.25 4.27 5.34
N SER A 171 10.07 3.67 5.50
CA SER A 171 9.89 2.23 5.65
C SER A 171 10.46 1.62 6.93
N LYS A 172 10.90 2.40 7.93
CA LYS A 172 11.43 1.90 9.22
C LYS A 172 10.46 2.17 10.37
N LEU A 173 10.46 1.31 11.40
CA LEU A 173 9.75 1.61 12.66
C LEU A 173 10.36 2.87 13.29
N HIS A 174 9.52 3.83 13.64
CA HIS A 174 9.96 5.13 14.14
C HIS A 174 8.93 5.73 15.11
N GLY A 175 9.31 6.73 15.90
CA GLY A 175 8.38 7.43 16.79
C GLY A 175 7.74 6.51 17.83
N ARG A 176 6.53 6.85 18.29
CA ARG A 176 5.79 6.01 19.25
C ARG A 176 5.22 4.77 18.57
N GLY A 177 5.29 3.63 19.25
CA GLY A 177 4.63 2.42 18.77
C GLY A 177 4.69 1.27 19.75
N THR A 178 3.89 0.27 19.46
CA THR A 178 3.77 -0.96 20.23
C THR A 178 4.22 -2.13 19.37
N PHE A 179 5.20 -2.88 19.85
CA PHE A 179 5.54 -4.18 19.28
C PHE A 179 4.89 -5.27 20.10
N TYR A 180 4.23 -6.20 19.42
CA TYR A 180 3.62 -7.38 19.99
C TYR A 180 4.41 -8.59 19.50
N TRP A 181 4.92 -9.37 20.43
CA TRP A 181 5.55 -10.64 20.10
C TRP A 181 4.51 -11.74 20.02
N ALA A 182 4.75 -12.73 19.15
CA ALA A 182 3.88 -13.89 19.01
C ALA A 182 3.70 -14.70 20.31
N ASN A 183 4.64 -14.57 21.26
CA ASN A 183 4.55 -15.20 22.58
C ASN A 183 3.62 -14.47 23.57
N GLY A 184 2.97 -13.37 23.15
CA GLY A 184 2.06 -12.57 23.98
C GLY A 184 2.73 -11.44 24.76
N ASP A 185 4.05 -11.29 24.70
CA ASP A 185 4.72 -10.12 25.27
C ASP A 185 4.43 -8.89 24.39
N LYS A 186 4.54 -7.69 24.97
CA LYS A 186 4.50 -6.43 24.22
C LYS A 186 5.44 -5.37 24.78
N PHE A 187 5.86 -4.45 23.93
CA PHE A 187 6.66 -3.29 24.30
C PHE A 187 6.06 -2.04 23.68
N GLU A 188 5.71 -1.09 24.53
CA GLU A 188 5.15 0.21 24.17
C GLU A 188 6.20 1.28 24.44
N GLY A 189 6.67 2.00 23.42
CA GLY A 189 7.76 2.96 23.63
C GLY A 189 8.15 3.76 22.39
N ILE A 190 9.30 4.42 22.46
CA ILE A 190 9.89 5.14 21.32
C ILE A 190 10.74 4.18 20.47
N TRP A 191 10.66 4.38 19.17
CA TRP A 191 11.33 3.60 18.15
C TRP A 191 12.17 4.52 17.26
N GLN A 192 13.37 4.07 16.92
CA GLN A 192 14.24 4.78 15.99
C GLN A 192 14.94 3.75 15.08
N ASN A 193 14.62 3.78 13.79
CA ASN A 193 15.25 2.92 12.78
C ASN A 193 15.21 1.42 13.16
N TYR A 194 14.02 0.91 13.49
CA TYR A 194 13.77 -0.46 13.96
C TYR A 194 14.24 -0.80 15.38
N GLN A 195 14.91 0.11 16.08
CA GLN A 195 15.41 -0.14 17.43
C GLN A 195 14.53 0.55 18.48
N LYS A 196 14.39 -0.09 19.65
CA LYS A 196 13.86 0.56 20.85
C LYS A 196 14.75 1.74 21.22
N HIS A 197 14.14 2.84 21.62
CA HIS A 197 14.81 4.08 22.00
C HIS A 197 14.03 4.76 23.13
N GLY A 198 14.70 5.59 23.93
CA GLY A 198 14.07 6.35 25.02
C GLY A 198 13.37 5.45 26.03
N GLU A 199 12.34 6.00 26.68
CA GLU A 199 11.52 5.27 27.64
C GLU A 199 10.49 4.37 26.94
N GLY A 200 10.22 3.22 27.56
CA GLY A 200 9.14 2.34 27.18
C GLY A 200 8.67 1.44 28.32
N MET A 201 7.56 0.76 28.10
CA MET A 201 6.96 -0.20 29.01
C MET A 201 6.96 -1.58 28.36
N TYR A 202 7.66 -2.53 28.98
CA TYR A 202 7.55 -3.94 28.63
C TYR A 202 6.40 -4.55 29.42
N THR A 203 5.54 -5.31 28.77
CA THR A 203 4.51 -6.14 29.41
C THR A 203 4.73 -7.58 28.99
N TRP A 204 4.95 -8.47 29.95
CA TRP A 204 5.02 -9.89 29.66
C TRP A 204 3.63 -10.47 29.44
N SER A 205 3.56 -11.60 28.75
CA SER A 205 2.33 -12.38 28.55
C SER A 205 1.58 -12.72 29.85
N ASN A 206 2.26 -12.78 30.99
CA ASN A 206 1.65 -12.96 32.32
C ASN A 206 1.06 -11.68 32.93
N GLY A 207 1.10 -10.55 32.23
CA GLY A 207 0.57 -9.26 32.67
C GLY A 207 1.51 -8.41 33.53
N LYS A 208 2.67 -8.93 33.95
CA LYS A 208 3.69 -8.12 34.65
C LYS A 208 4.13 -6.98 33.73
N LYS A 209 4.44 -5.82 34.31
CA LYS A 209 4.91 -4.63 33.59
C LYS A 209 6.23 -4.13 34.16
N GLU A 210 7.10 -3.61 33.31
CA GLU A 210 8.38 -3.01 33.68
C GLU A 210 8.69 -1.82 32.80
N LYS A 211 9.04 -0.68 33.42
CA LYS A 211 9.59 0.48 32.72
C LYS A 211 11.03 0.20 32.35
N GLN A 212 11.39 0.47 31.10
CA GLN A 212 12.74 0.27 30.56
C GLN A 212 13.20 1.53 29.81
N THR A 213 14.48 1.84 29.91
CA THR A 213 15.11 2.94 29.16
C THR A 213 16.07 2.37 28.13
N TRP A 214 16.03 2.87 26.90
CA TRP A 214 16.74 2.31 25.76
C TRP A 214 17.60 3.35 25.04
N LYS A 215 18.85 3.01 24.73
CA LYS A 215 19.74 3.79 23.86
C LYS A 215 20.43 2.86 22.87
N HIS A 216 20.34 3.18 21.58
CA HIS A 216 20.89 2.38 20.47
C HIS A 216 20.48 0.88 20.52
N GLY A 217 19.22 0.61 20.89
CA GLY A 217 18.70 -0.76 20.98
C GLY A 217 19.27 -1.58 22.15
N LYS A 218 19.91 -0.94 23.14
CA LYS A 218 20.32 -1.55 24.41
C LYS A 218 19.61 -0.87 25.58
N GLU A 219 19.25 -1.66 26.57
CA GLU A 219 18.70 -1.17 27.84
C GLU A 219 19.82 -0.47 28.64
N VAL A 220 19.49 0.66 29.29
CA VAL A 220 20.43 1.56 30.00
C VAL A 220 19.96 1.84 31.41
#